data_AF-A0A550C620-F1
#
_entry.id   AF-A0A550C620-F1
#
_cell.length_a   1.000
_cell.length_b   1.000
_cell.length_c   1.000
_cell.angle_alpha   90.00
_cell.angle_beta   90.00
_cell.angle_gamma   90.00
#
_symmetry.space_group_name_H-M   'P 1'
#
loop_
_entity.id
_entity.type
_entity.pdbx_description
1 polymer ?
#
loop_
_entity_poly.entity_id
_entity_poly.type
_entity_poly.pdbx_seq_one_letter_code
_entity_poly.pdbx_strand_id
1 'polypeptide(L)'
;MQPSHTFGMQATHAFASQASLAPLMNSASRVQKRRHEGDDEQQPRRPLSRDASMDRSPPPERPRKALVKRARMTQADLPGRLQSKENKSPGAEEEEHDVDVGVLLANLPPQSLLPMLTALVTQQPQLKRTILNLIPRPTLESALQTLATAAKKLSDSYPYSGPQAPAPTFGFGASAPSPFAQPQQHQPMRESYITDRLRPHVDEFVSACTSYLPYFSYTTTPAPGKPKEKPHAMETYLFLEALTQHVYAQQPLSQASLAQAFLPRLMEEWAAWVEGVDEVVNRQGGMYGSDVVRSWERGLDYFAGRDGEWSQGMRGVRNRWVVKVGWLVGRSQPMEL
;
A
#
# COMPACT_ATOMS: atom_id res chain seq x y z
N MET A 1 47.09 -50.46 24.78
CA MET A 1 47.28 -50.23 23.33
C MET A 1 46.33 -49.14 22.89
N GLN A 2 46.85 -47.93 22.68
CA GLN A 2 46.18 -46.85 21.94
C GLN A 2 46.42 -47.04 20.43
N PRO A 3 45.64 -46.38 19.56
CA PRO A 3 46.04 -45.07 18.99
C PRO A 3 44.86 -44.07 19.00
N SER A 4 44.94 -42.76 19.27
CA SER A 4 45.79 -41.64 18.80
C SER A 4 45.74 -41.40 17.28
N HIS A 5 44.80 -40.56 16.82
CA HIS A 5 45.02 -39.78 15.59
C HIS A 5 44.50 -38.35 15.75
N THR A 6 45.48 -37.45 15.61
CA THR A 6 45.41 -35.99 15.60
C THR A 6 45.73 -35.56 14.16
N PHE A 7 44.89 -34.73 13.55
CA PHE A 7 45.17 -33.91 12.36
C PHE A 7 44.13 -32.77 12.42
N GLY A 8 44.43 -31.48 12.29
CA GLY A 8 45.54 -30.79 11.64
C GLY A 8 44.91 -29.70 10.77
N MET A 9 45.13 -28.43 11.14
CA MET A 9 44.55 -27.21 10.56
C MET A 9 44.69 -27.09 9.04
N GLN A 10 43.75 -26.38 8.40
CA GLN A 10 44.08 -25.42 7.34
C GLN A 10 43.01 -24.34 7.21
N ALA A 11 43.41 -23.11 7.55
CA ALA A 11 42.72 -21.87 7.21
C ALA A 11 43.11 -21.46 5.79
N THR A 12 42.14 -21.02 4.99
CA THR A 12 42.40 -20.24 3.77
C THR A 12 41.52 -18.99 3.77
N HIS A 13 42.18 -17.84 3.58
CA HIS A 13 41.59 -16.53 3.46
C HIS A 13 41.09 -16.27 2.02
N ALA A 14 40.06 -15.41 1.94
CA ALA A 14 39.79 -14.39 0.93
C ALA A 14 39.48 -14.79 -0.52
N PHE A 15 38.22 -14.54 -0.92
CA PHE A 15 37.96 -13.77 -2.14
C PHE A 15 36.77 -12.84 -1.91
N ALA A 16 37.09 -11.57 -1.69
CA ALA A 16 36.12 -10.48 -1.66
C ALA A 16 35.86 -10.03 -3.09
N SER A 17 34.66 -10.31 -3.62
CA SER A 17 34.14 -9.63 -4.80
C SER A 17 33.16 -8.56 -4.33
N GLN A 18 33.66 -7.33 -4.19
CA GLN A 18 32.85 -6.13 -4.11
C GLN A 18 32.10 -5.98 -5.44
N ALA A 19 30.78 -6.12 -5.41
CA ALA A 19 29.90 -5.61 -6.46
C ALA A 19 29.22 -4.36 -5.91
N SER A 20 29.82 -3.22 -6.20
CA SER A 20 29.25 -1.88 -6.02
C SER A 20 28.11 -1.70 -7.02
N LEU A 21 26.86 -1.83 -6.56
CA LEU A 21 25.69 -1.40 -7.32
C LEU A 21 25.33 0.03 -6.90
N ALA A 22 25.49 0.91 -7.87
CA ALA A 22 25.19 2.34 -7.81
C ALA A 22 23.72 2.60 -7.44
N PRO A 23 23.43 3.69 -6.70
CA PRO A 23 22.06 4.12 -6.45
C PRO A 23 21.45 4.75 -7.71
N LEU A 24 20.32 4.21 -8.17
CA LEU A 24 19.47 4.89 -9.15
C LEU A 24 18.83 6.10 -8.46
N MET A 25 19.45 7.27 -8.65
CA MET A 25 18.91 8.54 -8.18
C MET A 25 17.75 8.99 -9.07
N ASN A 26 16.59 9.00 -8.44
CA ASN A 26 15.60 10.07 -8.43
C ASN A 26 15.97 11.34 -9.24
N SER A 27 15.34 11.55 -10.40
CA SER A 27 15.34 12.83 -11.13
C SER A 27 13.99 13.52 -10.99
N ALA A 28 13.76 14.12 -9.82
CA ALA A 28 12.73 15.15 -9.67
C ALA A 28 13.27 16.45 -10.27
N SER A 29 12.87 16.74 -11.51
CA SER A 29 13.16 18.00 -12.18
C SER A 29 12.44 19.17 -11.48
N ARG A 30 13.13 19.82 -10.53
CA ARG A 30 12.77 21.15 -10.04
C ARG A 30 13.06 22.18 -11.13
N VAL A 31 12.00 22.77 -11.67
CA VAL A 31 12.04 23.96 -12.52
C VAL A 31 12.60 25.14 -11.72
N GLN A 32 13.89 25.42 -11.88
CA GLN A 32 14.51 26.67 -11.45
C GLN A 32 14.46 27.67 -12.61
N LYS A 33 13.77 28.80 -12.38
CA LYS A 33 13.83 30.01 -13.19
C LYS A 33 15.29 30.43 -13.34
N ARG A 34 15.88 30.25 -14.52
CA ARG A 34 17.14 30.90 -14.90
C ARG A 34 16.85 32.06 -15.85
N ARG A 35 17.07 33.22 -15.25
CA ARG A 35 17.34 34.57 -15.77
C ARG A 35 17.88 34.58 -17.21
N HIS A 36 17.22 35.38 -18.02
CA HIS A 36 17.60 35.80 -19.36
C HIS A 36 18.68 36.88 -19.25
N GLU A 37 19.86 36.63 -19.82
CA GLU A 37 20.75 37.70 -20.29
C GLU A 37 21.11 37.36 -21.74
N GLY A 38 20.84 38.31 -22.63
CA GLY A 38 21.26 38.29 -24.01
C GLY A 38 22.64 38.91 -24.14
N ASP A 39 23.39 38.47 -25.14
CA ASP A 39 24.23 39.41 -25.88
C ASP A 39 24.43 38.92 -27.31
N ASP A 40 24.66 39.92 -28.15
CA ASP A 40 24.42 40.01 -29.57
C ASP A 40 25.62 39.60 -30.45
N GLU A 41 25.31 39.42 -31.74
CA GLU A 41 26.18 39.66 -32.92
C GLU A 41 27.45 38.82 -33.18
N GLN A 42 27.39 37.99 -34.25
CA GLN A 42 28.20 38.17 -35.48
C GLN A 42 27.87 37.12 -36.59
N GLN A 43 27.20 37.62 -37.63
CA GLN A 43 27.26 37.36 -39.10
C GLN A 43 28.21 36.27 -39.72
N PRO A 44 28.12 35.93 -41.04
CA PRO A 44 26.94 35.61 -41.87
C PRO A 44 27.21 34.55 -43.03
N ARG A 45 26.14 34.20 -43.78
CA ARG A 45 26.05 33.69 -45.18
C ARG A 45 26.66 32.31 -45.58
N ARG A 46 25.79 31.37 -45.99
CA ARG A 46 25.47 31.01 -47.41
C ARG A 46 24.48 29.81 -47.52
N PRO A 47 23.80 29.61 -48.68
CA PRO A 47 22.37 29.30 -48.70
C PRO A 47 21.92 28.04 -49.49
N LEU A 48 20.66 27.66 -49.27
CA LEU A 48 19.66 27.08 -50.20
C LEU A 48 19.87 25.66 -50.79
N SER A 49 18.99 24.73 -50.39
CA SER A 49 18.17 23.84 -51.25
C SER A 49 17.30 22.95 -50.33
N ARG A 50 15.99 23.17 -50.15
CA ARG A 50 14.86 22.81 -51.02
C ARG A 50 14.59 21.29 -51.07
N ASP A 51 13.63 20.84 -50.26
CA ASP A 51 12.43 20.03 -50.61
C ASP A 51 11.68 19.75 -49.29
N ALA A 52 10.44 20.18 -49.03
CA ALA A 52 9.16 20.03 -49.75
C ALA A 52 8.74 18.56 -49.93
N SER A 53 7.57 18.21 -49.36
CA SER A 53 6.90 16.88 -49.32
C SER A 53 7.62 15.84 -48.44
N MET A 54 7.02 15.31 -47.37
CA MET A 54 5.92 14.36 -47.49
C MET A 54 4.88 14.47 -46.36
N ASP A 55 3.64 14.42 -46.84
CA ASP A 55 2.36 14.03 -46.24
C ASP A 55 2.22 13.79 -44.74
N ARG A 56 1.27 14.57 -44.21
CA ARG A 56 0.62 14.41 -42.92
C ARG A 56 -0.40 13.28 -43.00
N SER A 57 -0.17 12.17 -42.30
CA SER A 57 -1.22 11.18 -42.07
C SER A 57 -2.32 11.76 -41.15
N PRO A 58 -3.61 11.72 -41.55
CA PRO A 58 -4.72 12.20 -40.73
C PRO A 58 -5.02 11.24 -39.55
N PRO A 59 -5.61 11.74 -38.44
CA PRO A 59 -5.85 10.96 -37.25
C PRO A 59 -7.02 9.97 -37.42
N PRO A 60 -6.98 8.79 -36.79
CA PRO A 60 -8.03 7.79 -36.88
C PRO A 60 -9.35 8.29 -36.29
N GLU A 61 -10.42 8.04 -37.05
CA GLU A 61 -11.80 8.44 -36.81
C GLU A 61 -12.33 7.95 -35.46
N ARG A 62 -12.99 8.88 -34.77
CA ARG A 62 -13.65 8.69 -33.47
C ARG A 62 -15.07 8.17 -33.71
N PRO A 63 -15.43 6.93 -33.32
CA PRO A 63 -16.79 6.43 -33.48
C PRO A 63 -17.75 7.21 -32.57
N ARG A 64 -18.61 8.04 -33.18
CA ARG A 64 -19.75 8.67 -32.51
C ARG A 64 -20.86 7.62 -32.34
N LYS A 65 -21.14 7.21 -31.10
CA LYS A 65 -22.38 6.48 -30.75
C LYS A 65 -23.16 7.22 -29.68
N ALA A 66 -24.17 7.92 -30.20
CA ALA A 66 -25.50 8.23 -29.67
C ALA A 66 -25.71 8.43 -28.16
N LEU A 67 -26.09 9.66 -27.80
CA LEU A 67 -26.87 9.98 -26.60
C LEU A 67 -28.23 9.26 -26.65
N VAL A 68 -28.52 8.45 -25.64
CA VAL A 68 -29.87 7.95 -25.35
C VAL A 68 -30.62 9.05 -24.59
N LYS A 69 -31.66 9.60 -25.24
CA LYS A 69 -32.58 10.58 -24.67
C LYS A 69 -33.49 9.92 -23.63
N ARG A 70 -33.58 10.55 -22.46
CA ARG A 70 -34.56 10.27 -21.40
C ARG A 70 -35.99 10.42 -21.93
N ALA A 71 -36.80 9.38 -21.81
CA ALA A 71 -38.25 9.49 -21.97
C ALA A 71 -38.85 9.97 -20.63
N ARG A 72 -39.30 11.23 -20.63
CA ARG A 72 -40.13 11.84 -19.59
C ARG A 72 -41.59 11.58 -19.98
N MET A 73 -42.26 10.63 -19.32
CA MET A 73 -43.71 10.47 -19.46
C MET A 73 -44.40 11.51 -18.58
N THR A 74 -44.97 12.53 -19.21
CA THR A 74 -45.93 13.46 -18.63
C THR A 74 -47.34 12.90 -18.81
N GLN A 75 -48.13 13.04 -17.74
CA GLN A 75 -49.55 12.74 -17.61
C GLN A 75 -50.41 13.39 -18.71
N ALA A 76 -51.46 12.69 -19.11
CA ALA A 76 -52.56 13.24 -19.89
C ALA A 76 -53.81 13.34 -19.00
N ASP A 77 -54.34 14.56 -18.93
CA ASP A 77 -55.61 14.97 -18.33
C ASP A 77 -56.82 14.36 -19.06
N LEU A 78 -57.87 14.07 -18.29
CA LEU A 78 -59.25 13.89 -18.76
C LEU A 78 -60.17 14.84 -17.97
N PRO A 79 -61.07 15.61 -18.61
CA PRO A 79 -61.98 16.50 -17.92
C PRO A 79 -63.36 15.86 -17.70
N GLY A 80 -63.95 16.01 -16.51
CA GLY A 80 -65.40 15.78 -16.38
C GLY A 80 -65.98 15.50 -14.99
N ARG A 81 -66.34 16.59 -14.30
CA ARG A 81 -67.65 16.85 -13.67
C ARG A 81 -68.12 16.10 -12.39
N LEU A 82 -68.58 16.95 -11.45
CA LEU A 82 -69.60 16.80 -10.39
C LEU A 82 -69.15 16.58 -8.92
N GLN A 83 -69.17 17.72 -8.20
CA GLN A 83 -69.82 17.99 -6.91
C GLN A 83 -69.95 16.84 -5.88
N SER A 84 -69.36 17.04 -4.70
CA SER A 84 -69.99 16.99 -3.35
C SER A 84 -68.89 17.26 -2.31
N LYS A 85 -68.90 18.41 -1.64
CA LYS A 85 -69.54 18.65 -0.33
C LYS A 85 -68.78 18.01 0.84
N GLU A 86 -67.99 18.86 1.50
CA GLU A 86 -67.92 19.01 2.95
C GLU A 86 -67.58 17.76 3.77
N ASN A 87 -66.31 17.63 4.17
CA ASN A 87 -66.03 17.42 5.59
C ASN A 87 -64.67 17.97 6.00
N LYS A 88 -64.73 18.98 6.86
CA LYS A 88 -63.61 19.60 7.56
C LYS A 88 -63.42 18.81 8.85
N SER A 89 -62.31 18.07 8.93
CA SER A 89 -61.80 17.57 10.21
C SER A 89 -60.54 18.37 10.55
N PRO A 90 -60.53 19.18 11.62
CA PRO A 90 -59.32 19.76 12.15
C PRO A 90 -58.63 18.68 12.99
N GLY A 91 -57.58 18.09 12.43
CA GLY A 91 -56.67 17.20 13.13
C GLY A 91 -55.25 17.72 12.93
N ALA A 92 -54.98 18.90 13.50
CA ALA A 92 -53.62 19.27 13.85
C ALA A 92 -53.15 18.33 14.97
N GLU A 93 -51.83 18.17 15.08
CA GLU A 93 -51.10 17.36 16.07
C GLU A 93 -50.73 15.93 15.62
N GLU A 94 -50.09 15.80 14.45
CA GLU A 94 -48.88 14.95 14.27
C GLU A 94 -47.94 15.61 13.24
N GLU A 95 -47.71 16.94 13.34
CA GLU A 95 -46.45 17.54 12.85
C GLU A 95 -45.39 17.37 13.96
N GLU A 96 -45.21 16.13 14.40
CA GLU A 96 -44.18 15.80 15.37
C GLU A 96 -42.87 15.70 14.60
N HIS A 97 -42.16 16.83 14.51
CA HIS A 97 -40.72 16.87 14.25
C HIS A 97 -40.24 15.88 13.18
N ASP A 98 -40.70 16.04 11.93
CA ASP A 98 -39.91 15.55 10.78
C ASP A 98 -38.70 16.48 10.63
N VAL A 99 -37.85 16.42 11.65
CA VAL A 99 -36.56 17.05 11.66
C VAL A 99 -35.81 16.34 10.55
N ASP A 100 -35.65 17.05 9.43
CA ASP A 100 -34.93 16.56 8.26
C ASP A 100 -33.56 16.03 8.70
N VAL A 101 -33.51 14.73 8.96
CA VAL A 101 -32.30 14.05 9.45
C VAL A 101 -31.19 14.25 8.42
N GLY A 102 -31.54 14.34 7.14
CA GLY A 102 -30.62 14.69 6.06
C GLY A 102 -29.99 16.08 6.22
N VAL A 103 -30.76 17.10 6.61
CA VAL A 103 -30.25 18.47 6.82
C VAL A 103 -29.43 18.54 8.11
N LEU A 104 -29.82 17.83 9.17
CA LEU A 104 -29.00 17.74 10.38
C LEU A 104 -27.69 17.00 10.14
N LEU A 105 -27.70 15.87 9.41
CA LEU A 105 -26.49 15.13 9.04
C LEU A 105 -25.58 15.95 8.11
N ALA A 106 -26.15 16.80 7.25
CA ALA A 106 -25.37 17.70 6.40
C ALA A 106 -24.71 18.86 7.17
N ASN A 107 -25.33 19.30 8.26
CA ASN A 107 -24.80 20.36 9.13
C ASN A 107 -23.91 19.85 10.26
N LEU A 108 -23.86 18.53 10.48
CA LEU A 108 -22.98 17.90 11.46
C LEU A 108 -21.51 17.97 11.00
N PRO A 109 -20.55 18.27 11.89
CA PRO A 109 -19.14 18.17 11.58
C PRO A 109 -18.81 16.77 11.04
N PRO A 110 -18.02 16.65 9.97
CA PRO A 110 -17.70 15.35 9.36
C PRO A 110 -16.99 14.40 10.35
N GLN A 111 -16.32 14.96 11.36
CA GLN A 111 -15.67 14.22 12.44
C GLN A 111 -16.66 13.50 13.37
N SER A 112 -17.92 13.94 13.44
CA SER A 112 -18.96 13.37 14.31
C SER A 112 -19.76 12.26 13.64
N LEU A 113 -19.71 12.15 12.32
CA LEU A 113 -20.47 11.14 11.55
C LEU A 113 -19.92 9.73 11.73
N LEU A 114 -18.59 9.56 11.74
CA LEU A 114 -17.95 8.25 11.93
C LEU A 114 -18.30 7.62 13.28
N PRO A 115 -18.10 8.30 14.43
CA PRO A 115 -18.47 7.76 15.74
C PRO A 115 -19.96 7.38 15.83
N MET A 116 -20.84 8.18 15.24
CA MET A 116 -22.28 7.93 15.22
C MET A 116 -22.63 6.70 14.37
N LEU A 117 -22.03 6.59 13.18
CA LEU A 117 -22.20 5.42 12.32
C LEU A 117 -21.61 4.17 12.96
N THR A 118 -20.47 4.26 13.65
CA THR A 118 -19.90 3.16 14.43
C THR A 118 -20.82 2.74 15.58
N ALA A 119 -21.43 3.69 16.30
CA ALA A 119 -22.41 3.39 17.34
C ALA A 119 -23.65 2.70 16.76
N LEU A 120 -24.17 3.17 15.62
CA LEU A 120 -25.30 2.55 14.91
C LEU A 120 -24.98 1.14 14.41
N VAL A 121 -23.78 0.93 13.85
CA VAL A 121 -23.31 -0.40 13.44
C VAL A 121 -23.15 -1.35 14.63
N THR A 122 -22.78 -0.83 15.81
CA THR A 122 -22.66 -1.62 17.04
C THR A 122 -24.02 -2.02 17.59
N GLN A 123 -25.01 -1.12 17.56
CA GLN A 123 -26.39 -1.41 17.98
C GLN A 123 -27.13 -2.32 16.99
N GLN A 124 -26.84 -2.18 15.70
CA GLN A 124 -27.51 -2.91 14.62
C GLN A 124 -26.48 -3.51 13.66
N PRO A 125 -25.94 -4.71 13.94
CA PRO A 125 -24.89 -5.33 13.13
C PRO A 125 -25.35 -5.69 11.70
N GLN A 126 -26.66 -5.69 11.44
CA GLN A 126 -27.25 -5.95 10.13
C GLN A 126 -26.98 -4.78 9.15
N LEU A 127 -26.92 -3.54 9.65
CA LEU A 127 -26.60 -2.34 8.86
C LEU A 127 -25.18 -2.41 8.28
N LYS A 128 -24.25 -3.09 8.95
CA LYS A 128 -22.87 -3.29 8.46
C LYS A 128 -22.86 -3.87 7.06
N ARG A 129 -23.69 -4.88 6.79
CA ARG A 129 -23.75 -5.53 5.46
C ARG A 129 -24.30 -4.59 4.39
N THR A 130 -25.30 -3.78 4.75
CA THR A 130 -25.92 -2.81 3.83
C THR A 130 -24.94 -1.69 3.51
N ILE A 131 -24.31 -1.09 4.53
CA ILE A 131 -23.32 -0.02 4.39
C ILE A 131 -22.10 -0.50 3.59
N LEU A 132 -21.60 -1.72 3.86
CA LEU A 132 -20.48 -2.27 3.09
C LEU A 132 -20.80 -2.52 1.61
N ASN A 133 -22.08 -2.71 1.23
CA ASN A 133 -22.45 -2.79 -0.18
C ASN A 133 -22.55 -1.41 -0.85
N LEU A 134 -22.70 -0.34 -0.06
CA LEU A 134 -22.80 1.05 -0.56
C LEU A 134 -21.44 1.73 -0.66
N ILE A 135 -20.45 1.27 0.10
CA ILE A 135 -19.08 1.78 0.02
C ILE A 135 -18.39 1.14 -1.20
N PRO A 136 -17.86 1.95 -2.14
CA PRO A 136 -17.12 1.41 -3.26
C PRO A 136 -15.89 0.64 -2.75
N ARG A 137 -15.64 -0.53 -3.35
CA ARG A 137 -14.46 -1.33 -3.04
C ARG A 137 -13.21 -0.47 -3.25
N PRO A 138 -12.29 -0.40 -2.27
CA PRO A 138 -11.08 0.39 -2.44
C PRO A 138 -10.26 -0.15 -3.61
N THR A 139 -9.75 0.75 -4.45
CA THR A 139 -8.84 0.37 -5.54
C THR A 139 -7.49 -0.06 -4.98
N LEU A 140 -6.76 -0.89 -5.74
CA LEU A 140 -5.39 -1.27 -5.38
C LEU A 140 -4.51 -0.02 -5.15
N GLU A 141 -4.60 0.97 -6.04
CA GLU A 141 -3.84 2.22 -5.94
C GLU A 141 -4.14 2.99 -4.64
N SER A 142 -5.42 3.11 -4.26
CA SER A 142 -5.83 3.76 -3.01
C SER A 142 -5.28 3.02 -1.79
N ALA A 143 -5.31 1.68 -1.82
CA ALA A 143 -4.77 0.85 -0.74
C ALA A 143 -3.25 0.99 -0.63
N LEU A 144 -2.53 0.95 -1.76
CA LEU A 144 -1.07 1.14 -1.82
C LEU A 144 -0.65 2.52 -1.34
N GLN A 145 -1.38 3.58 -1.72
CA GLN A 145 -1.09 4.94 -1.27
C GLN A 145 -1.31 5.10 0.24
N THR A 146 -2.35 4.48 0.78
CA THR A 146 -2.64 4.50 2.21
C THR A 146 -1.57 3.76 3.00
N LEU A 147 -1.14 2.58 2.52
CA LEU A 147 -0.01 1.83 3.08
C LEU A 147 1.29 2.65 3.07
N ALA A 148 1.63 3.28 1.95
CA ALA A 148 2.83 4.10 1.83
C ALA A 148 2.80 5.29 2.80
N THR A 149 1.64 5.92 2.97
CA THR A 149 1.45 7.03 3.90
C THR A 149 1.63 6.58 5.35
N ALA A 150 1.02 5.46 5.75
CA ALA A 150 1.17 4.91 7.09
C ALA A 150 2.61 4.45 7.37
N ALA A 151 3.26 3.79 6.39
CA ALA A 151 4.66 3.38 6.49
C ALA A 151 5.60 4.58 6.66
N LYS A 152 5.33 5.68 5.95
CA LYS A 152 6.09 6.92 6.08
C LYS A 152 5.90 7.57 7.45
N LYS A 153 4.67 7.62 7.96
CA LYS A 153 4.43 8.12 9.34
C LYS A 153 5.20 7.31 10.37
N LEU A 154 5.22 5.97 10.23
CA LEU A 154 6.00 5.11 11.10
C LEU A 154 7.50 5.40 11.00
N SER A 155 8.05 5.59 9.80
CA SER A 155 9.47 5.93 9.64
C SER A 155 9.81 7.30 10.22
N ASP A 156 8.97 8.30 9.98
CA ASP A 156 9.18 9.69 10.44
C ASP A 156 9.03 9.82 11.97
N SER A 157 8.32 8.89 12.62
CA SER A 157 8.18 8.85 14.08
C SER A 157 9.43 8.37 14.81
N TYR A 158 10.40 7.81 14.08
CA TYR A 158 11.62 7.27 14.67
C TYR A 158 12.51 8.39 15.24
N PRO A 159 12.93 8.36 16.52
CA PRO A 159 13.61 9.48 17.18
C PRO A 159 14.93 9.94 16.54
N TYR A 160 15.54 9.10 15.69
CA TYR A 160 16.80 9.37 15.01
C TYR A 160 16.66 9.63 13.50
N SER A 161 15.43 9.76 12.99
CA SER A 161 15.18 10.00 11.56
C SER A 161 15.28 11.47 11.13
N GLY A 162 15.43 12.39 12.08
CA GLY A 162 15.75 13.80 11.81
C GLY A 162 17.25 14.05 11.63
N PRO A 163 17.67 15.07 10.86
CA PRO A 163 19.06 15.50 10.85
C PRO A 163 19.45 15.81 12.31
N GLN A 164 20.53 15.19 12.80
CA GLN A 164 21.12 15.56 14.09
C GLN A 164 21.21 17.09 14.11
N ALA A 165 20.39 17.74 14.92
CA ALA A 165 20.53 19.16 15.15
C ALA A 165 21.97 19.34 15.63
N PRO A 166 22.80 20.17 14.97
CA PRO A 166 24.13 20.45 15.48
C PRO A 166 23.95 20.92 16.91
N ALA A 167 24.65 20.27 17.84
CA ALA A 167 24.62 20.62 19.26
C ALA A 167 24.69 22.15 19.38
N PRO A 168 23.86 22.79 20.21
CA PRO A 168 23.94 24.23 20.39
C PRO A 168 25.33 24.55 20.89
N THR A 169 26.19 25.03 20.00
CA THR A 169 27.48 25.61 20.33
C THR A 169 27.15 26.95 20.96
N PHE A 170 26.85 26.92 22.26
CA PHE A 170 26.69 28.11 23.08
C PHE A 170 28.08 28.67 23.34
N GLY A 171 28.64 29.31 22.32
CA GLY A 171 29.90 30.02 22.37
C GLY A 171 29.68 31.46 22.83
N PHE A 172 29.84 31.70 24.13
CA PHE A 172 30.13 33.04 24.64
C PHE A 172 31.12 32.92 25.80
N GLY A 173 32.29 33.54 25.64
CA GLY A 173 33.22 33.83 26.74
C GLY A 173 34.38 32.85 26.88
N ALA A 174 35.56 33.33 26.48
CA ALA A 174 36.84 32.74 26.83
C ALA A 174 37.05 32.74 28.35
N SER A 175 37.22 31.56 28.96
CA SER A 175 37.94 31.42 30.22
C SER A 175 38.23 29.96 30.57
N ALA A 176 39.53 29.66 30.60
CA ALA A 176 40.26 28.61 31.34
C ALA A 176 39.93 27.11 31.09
N PRO A 177 40.98 26.25 30.95
CA PRO A 177 40.82 24.80 30.89
C PRO A 177 40.66 24.23 32.31
N SER A 178 39.44 23.81 32.68
CA SER A 178 39.20 22.97 33.86
C SER A 178 39.44 21.49 33.50
N PRO A 179 40.25 20.72 34.25
CA PRO A 179 40.57 19.31 33.95
C PRO A 179 39.49 18.31 34.43
N PHE A 180 38.25 18.76 34.63
CA PHE A 180 37.16 17.93 35.19
C PHE A 180 35.94 17.82 34.27
N ALA A 181 36.15 17.87 32.95
CA ALA A 181 35.09 17.53 32.00
C ALA A 181 35.07 16.01 31.80
N GLN A 182 34.29 15.30 32.62
CA GLN A 182 33.91 13.93 32.28
C GLN A 182 33.25 13.94 30.90
N PRO A 183 33.62 13.04 29.97
CA PRO A 183 32.92 12.90 28.72
C PRO A 183 31.49 12.48 29.05
N GLN A 184 30.55 13.40 28.85
CA GLN A 184 29.13 13.16 28.98
C GLN A 184 28.76 12.14 27.89
N GLN A 185 28.87 10.86 28.25
CA GLN A 185 28.40 9.74 27.44
C GLN A 185 26.94 10.03 27.15
N HIS A 186 26.65 10.40 25.90
CA HIS A 186 25.30 10.46 25.39
C HIS A 186 24.74 9.05 25.56
N GLN A 187 23.98 8.82 26.64
CA GLN A 187 23.33 7.54 26.82
C GLN A 187 22.39 7.37 25.62
N PRO A 188 22.56 6.30 24.82
CA PRO A 188 21.59 6.00 23.78
C PRO A 188 20.23 5.94 24.45
N MET A 189 19.27 6.71 23.92
CA MET A 189 17.91 6.74 24.44
C MET A 189 17.43 5.29 24.55
N ARG A 190 17.03 4.86 25.76
CA ARG A 190 16.73 3.43 26.01
C ARG A 190 15.73 2.93 24.98
N GLU A 191 16.01 1.78 24.38
CA GLU A 191 15.16 1.17 23.35
C GLU A 191 13.71 1.01 23.79
N SER A 192 13.47 0.75 25.08
CA SER A 192 12.12 0.68 25.66
C SER A 192 11.31 1.96 25.46
N TYR A 193 11.93 3.13 25.66
CA TYR A 193 11.28 4.43 25.46
C TYR A 193 10.95 4.65 23.99
N ILE A 194 11.85 4.24 23.09
CA ILE A 194 11.64 4.33 21.65
C ILE A 194 10.47 3.44 21.24
N THR A 195 10.43 2.20 21.72
CA THR A 195 9.33 1.25 21.47
C THR A 195 7.98 1.80 21.93
N ASP A 196 7.91 2.37 23.14
CA ASP A 196 6.67 2.95 23.66
C ASP A 196 6.17 4.12 22.80
N ARG A 197 7.08 4.93 22.26
CA ARG A 197 6.74 6.03 21.33
C ARG A 197 6.32 5.53 19.94
N LEU A 198 6.92 4.45 19.46
CA LEU A 198 6.62 3.85 18.16
C LEU A 198 5.29 3.08 18.16
N ARG A 199 4.89 2.50 19.31
CA ARG A 199 3.68 1.69 19.44
C ARG A 199 2.43 2.28 18.77
N PRO A 200 2.00 3.53 19.03
CA PRO A 200 0.82 4.08 18.35
C PRO A 200 0.94 4.14 16.83
N HIS A 201 2.14 4.37 16.29
CA HIS A 201 2.39 4.40 14.85
C HIS A 201 2.46 2.99 14.24
N VAL A 202 2.97 2.02 15.01
CA VAL A 202 2.91 0.59 14.66
C VAL A 202 1.44 0.15 14.59
N ASP A 203 0.63 0.51 15.58
CA ASP A 203 -0.79 0.19 15.62
C ASP A 203 -1.57 0.85 14.47
N GLU A 204 -1.26 2.12 14.14
CA GLU A 204 -1.84 2.80 12.98
C GLU A 204 -1.48 2.08 11.67
N PHE A 205 -0.21 1.70 11.50
CA PHE A 205 0.22 0.96 10.31
C PHE A 205 -0.43 -0.42 10.20
N VAL A 206 -0.47 -1.18 11.29
CA VAL A 206 -1.12 -2.51 11.33
C VAL A 206 -2.62 -2.38 11.09
N SER A 207 -3.27 -1.35 11.65
CA SER A 207 -4.69 -1.07 11.40
C SER A 207 -4.94 -0.76 9.92
N ALA A 208 -4.09 0.07 9.30
CA ALA A 208 -4.17 0.32 7.86
C ALA A 208 -4.03 -0.99 7.07
N CYS A 209 -2.99 -1.79 7.31
CA CYS A 209 -2.79 -3.08 6.65
C CYS A 209 -4.01 -4.01 6.78
N THR A 210 -4.50 -4.20 8.00
CA THR A 210 -5.62 -5.12 8.30
C THR A 210 -6.97 -4.63 7.79
N SER A 211 -7.16 -3.32 7.60
CA SER A 211 -8.39 -2.77 7.02
C SER A 211 -8.52 -3.05 5.51
N TYR A 212 -7.40 -3.06 4.78
CA TYR A 212 -7.40 -3.31 3.33
C TYR A 212 -7.18 -4.78 2.96
N LEU A 213 -6.54 -5.57 3.83
CA LEU A 213 -6.26 -6.98 3.60
C LEU A 213 -7.48 -7.80 3.10
N PRO A 214 -8.69 -7.69 3.71
CA PRO A 214 -9.85 -8.48 3.28
C PRO A 214 -10.24 -8.30 1.80
N TYR A 215 -9.92 -7.16 1.21
CA TYR A 215 -10.21 -6.88 -0.21
C TYR A 215 -9.24 -7.55 -1.17
N PHE A 216 -8.05 -7.94 -0.70
CA PHE A 216 -7.00 -8.56 -1.50
C PHE A 216 -6.66 -9.97 -1.00
N SER A 217 -7.51 -10.58 -0.17
CA SER A 217 -7.21 -11.80 0.56
C SER A 217 -7.95 -13.04 0.05
N TYR A 218 -7.24 -14.16 0.00
CA TYR A 218 -7.78 -15.50 -0.24
C TYR A 218 -8.31 -16.19 1.03
N THR A 219 -7.97 -15.69 2.24
CA THR A 219 -8.39 -16.29 3.52
C THR A 219 -9.85 -16.00 3.86
N THR A 220 -10.43 -14.95 3.28
CA THR A 220 -11.80 -14.55 3.63
C THR A 220 -12.82 -15.54 3.07
N THR A 221 -13.40 -16.37 3.93
CA THR A 221 -14.49 -17.29 3.56
C THR A 221 -15.69 -16.49 3.02
N PRO A 222 -16.23 -16.81 1.84
CA PRO A 222 -17.39 -16.10 1.32
C PRO A 222 -18.59 -16.29 2.25
N ALA A 223 -19.27 -15.19 2.58
CA ALA A 223 -20.57 -15.27 3.26
C ALA A 223 -21.59 -15.98 2.33
N PRO A 224 -22.47 -16.82 2.89
CA PRO A 224 -23.43 -17.56 2.08
C PRO A 224 -24.37 -16.60 1.33
N GLY A 225 -24.51 -16.81 0.02
CA GLY A 225 -25.55 -16.17 -0.80
C GLY A 225 -25.14 -15.02 -1.72
N LYS A 226 -23.85 -14.69 -1.88
CA LYS A 226 -23.40 -13.75 -2.93
C LYS A 226 -22.24 -14.32 -3.75
N PRO A 227 -22.24 -14.17 -5.09
CA PRO A 227 -21.07 -14.50 -5.91
C PRO A 227 -19.93 -13.56 -5.51
N LYS A 228 -18.94 -14.09 -4.80
CA LYS A 228 -17.73 -13.36 -4.42
C LYS A 228 -16.88 -13.21 -5.68
N GLU A 229 -16.60 -11.98 -6.10
CA GLU A 229 -15.48 -11.73 -7.01
C GLU A 229 -14.22 -12.30 -6.35
N LYS A 230 -13.70 -13.39 -6.90
CA LYS A 230 -12.43 -13.96 -6.43
C LYS A 230 -11.37 -12.87 -6.58
N PRO A 231 -10.56 -12.60 -5.53
CA PRO A 231 -9.48 -11.64 -5.65
C PRO A 231 -8.56 -12.06 -6.80
N HIS A 232 -8.11 -11.08 -7.59
CA HIS A 232 -7.25 -11.34 -8.72
C HIS A 232 -5.81 -11.60 -8.23
N ALA A 233 -5.21 -12.73 -8.62
CA ALA A 233 -3.93 -13.18 -8.08
C ALA A 233 -2.81 -12.13 -8.23
N MET A 234 -2.79 -11.40 -9.34
CA MET A 234 -1.85 -10.30 -9.54
C MET A 234 -2.07 -9.15 -8.55
N GLU A 235 -3.32 -8.73 -8.32
CA GLU A 235 -3.59 -7.59 -7.44
C GLU A 235 -3.25 -7.95 -6.00
N THR A 236 -3.60 -9.16 -5.57
CA THR A 236 -3.19 -9.69 -4.27
C THR A 236 -1.67 -9.74 -4.14
N TYR A 237 -0.97 -10.25 -5.14
CA TYR A 237 0.50 -10.30 -5.11
C TYR A 237 1.09 -8.89 -4.95
N LEU A 238 0.67 -7.93 -5.78
CA LEU A 238 1.19 -6.56 -5.74
C LEU A 238 0.93 -5.89 -4.39
N PHE A 239 -0.25 -6.12 -3.81
CA PHE A 239 -0.58 -5.61 -2.49
C PHE A 239 0.32 -6.22 -1.40
N LEU A 240 0.45 -7.55 -1.37
CA LEU A 240 1.28 -8.25 -0.39
C LEU A 240 2.77 -7.91 -0.55
N GLU A 241 3.25 -7.80 -1.79
CA GLU A 241 4.61 -7.38 -2.12
C GLU A 241 4.89 -5.98 -1.58
N ALA A 242 4.04 -5.00 -1.90
CA ALA A 242 4.22 -3.63 -1.42
C ALA A 242 4.19 -3.54 0.11
N LEU A 243 3.27 -4.27 0.76
CA LEU A 243 3.20 -4.36 2.21
C LEU A 243 4.53 -4.90 2.77
N THR A 244 4.99 -6.05 2.27
CA THR A 244 6.25 -6.66 2.70
C THR A 244 7.45 -5.74 2.45
N GLN A 245 7.49 -5.02 1.33
CA GLN A 245 8.52 -4.01 1.06
C GLN A 245 8.51 -2.89 2.11
N HIS A 246 7.33 -2.36 2.45
CA HIS A 246 7.21 -1.31 3.46
C HIS A 246 7.66 -1.78 4.84
N VAL A 247 7.42 -3.03 5.21
CA VAL A 247 7.91 -3.63 6.45
C VAL A 247 9.44 -3.67 6.46
N TYR A 248 10.07 -4.20 5.41
CA TYR A 248 11.53 -4.26 5.34
C TYR A 248 12.20 -2.87 5.22
N ALA A 249 11.48 -1.85 4.77
CA ALA A 249 11.98 -0.49 4.71
C ALA A 249 12.01 0.20 6.09
N GLN A 250 11.37 -0.38 7.12
CA GLN A 250 11.39 0.18 8.47
C GLN A 250 12.72 -0.05 9.18
N GLN A 251 12.97 0.71 10.24
CA GLN A 251 14.13 0.53 11.12
C GLN A 251 14.04 -0.80 11.90
N PRO A 252 15.17 -1.42 12.30
CA PRO A 252 15.17 -2.74 12.93
C PRO A 252 14.24 -2.87 14.15
N LEU A 253 14.19 -1.86 15.01
CA LEU A 253 13.31 -1.88 16.18
C LEU A 253 11.82 -1.87 15.79
N SER A 254 11.45 -1.05 14.80
CA SER A 254 10.10 -1.04 14.23
C SER A 254 9.76 -2.37 13.56
N GLN A 255 10.71 -2.99 12.86
CA GLN A 255 10.53 -4.31 12.26
C GLN A 255 10.24 -5.38 13.32
N ALA A 256 10.93 -5.35 14.45
CA ALA A 256 10.71 -6.29 15.55
C ALA A 256 9.33 -6.09 16.20
N SER A 257 8.91 -4.85 16.44
CA SER A 257 7.55 -4.56 16.94
C SER A 257 6.47 -5.01 15.96
N LEU A 258 6.67 -4.77 14.66
CA LEU A 258 5.76 -5.23 13.61
C LEU A 258 5.72 -6.76 13.51
N ALA A 259 6.85 -7.44 13.73
CA ALA A 259 6.92 -8.90 13.64
C ALA A 259 5.99 -9.52 14.68
N GLN A 260 6.06 -9.06 15.93
CA GLN A 260 5.20 -9.54 17.01
C GLN A 260 3.71 -9.31 16.74
N ALA A 261 3.36 -8.15 16.18
CA ALA A 261 1.96 -7.77 15.98
C ALA A 261 1.33 -8.35 14.71
N PHE A 262 2.11 -8.53 13.63
CA PHE A 262 1.54 -8.69 12.29
C PHE A 262 2.16 -9.82 11.44
N LEU A 263 3.37 -10.30 11.76
CA LEU A 263 4.02 -11.35 10.97
C LEU A 263 3.15 -12.61 10.77
N PRO A 264 2.52 -13.20 11.81
CA PRO A 264 1.74 -14.42 11.64
C PRO A 264 0.60 -14.23 10.63
N ARG A 265 -0.07 -13.08 10.72
CA ARG A 265 -1.16 -12.74 9.81
C ARG A 265 -0.67 -12.56 8.38
N LEU A 266 0.45 -11.86 8.18
CA LEU A 266 1.00 -11.66 6.85
C LEU A 266 1.41 -12.99 6.20
N MET A 267 1.99 -13.92 6.99
CA MET A 267 2.40 -15.22 6.48
C MET A 267 1.21 -16.10 6.09
N GLU A 268 0.10 -16.02 6.83
CA GLU A 268 -1.16 -16.68 6.48
C GLU A 268 -1.70 -16.18 5.13
N GLU A 269 -1.66 -14.87 4.89
CA GLU A 269 -2.14 -14.26 3.65
C GLU A 269 -1.27 -14.62 2.44
N TRP A 270 0.06 -14.61 2.61
CA TRP A 270 0.98 -15.10 1.59
C TRP A 270 0.75 -16.57 1.27
N ALA A 271 0.59 -17.42 2.30
CA ALA A 271 0.30 -18.83 2.12
C ALA A 271 -1.01 -19.05 1.36
N ALA A 272 -2.07 -18.32 1.73
CA ALA A 272 -3.37 -18.39 1.08
C ALA A 272 -3.31 -17.92 -0.39
N TRP A 273 -2.49 -16.90 -0.70
CA TRP A 273 -2.23 -16.51 -2.08
C TRP A 273 -1.57 -17.62 -2.88
N VAL A 274 -0.54 -18.30 -2.33
CA VAL A 274 0.10 -19.45 -3.00
C VAL A 274 -0.91 -20.57 -3.27
N GLU A 275 -1.73 -20.93 -2.29
CA GLU A 275 -2.80 -21.94 -2.48
C GLU A 275 -3.84 -21.47 -3.51
N GLY A 276 -4.15 -20.18 -3.57
CA GLY A 276 -5.04 -19.61 -4.58
C GLY A 276 -4.48 -19.73 -5.99
N VAL A 277 -3.18 -19.50 -6.18
CA VAL A 277 -2.50 -19.69 -7.46
C VAL A 277 -2.44 -21.18 -7.83
N ASP A 278 -2.07 -22.05 -6.88
CA ASP A 278 -2.07 -23.51 -7.03
C ASP A 278 -3.42 -24.03 -7.51
N GLU A 279 -4.50 -23.60 -6.86
CA GLU A 279 -5.87 -23.94 -7.22
C GLU A 279 -6.22 -23.51 -8.66
N VAL A 280 -5.91 -22.26 -9.02
CA VAL A 280 -6.24 -21.75 -10.36
C VAL A 280 -5.47 -22.50 -11.44
N VAL A 281 -4.17 -22.74 -11.25
CA VAL A 281 -3.32 -23.36 -12.26
C VAL A 281 -3.57 -24.87 -12.34
N ASN A 282 -3.47 -25.56 -11.19
CA ASN A 282 -3.43 -27.02 -11.16
C ASN A 282 -4.83 -27.66 -11.12
N ARG A 283 -5.87 -26.96 -10.62
CA ARG A 283 -7.24 -27.51 -10.56
C ARG A 283 -8.19 -26.92 -11.60
N GLN A 284 -8.06 -25.63 -11.90
CA GLN A 284 -8.97 -24.95 -12.83
C GLN A 284 -8.40 -24.83 -14.26
N GLY A 285 -7.14 -25.21 -14.47
CA GLY A 285 -6.48 -25.10 -15.77
C GLY A 285 -6.20 -23.66 -16.21
N GLY A 286 -6.20 -22.72 -15.25
CA GLY A 286 -5.85 -21.32 -15.50
C GLY A 286 -4.37 -21.17 -15.86
N MET A 287 -4.06 -20.15 -16.66
CA MET A 287 -2.70 -19.87 -17.10
C MET A 287 -2.32 -18.44 -16.75
N TYR A 288 -1.10 -18.28 -16.23
CA TYR A 288 -0.46 -16.98 -16.04
C TYR A 288 0.70 -16.85 -17.03
N GLY A 289 0.94 -15.64 -17.54
CA GLY A 289 2.06 -15.39 -18.45
C GLY A 289 3.39 -15.68 -17.77
N SER A 290 4.36 -16.26 -18.49
CA SER A 290 5.66 -16.66 -17.93
C SER A 290 6.40 -15.50 -17.25
N ASP A 291 6.32 -14.30 -17.81
CA ASP A 291 6.99 -13.11 -17.27
C ASP A 291 6.42 -12.71 -15.91
N VAL A 292 5.11 -12.85 -15.74
CA VAL A 292 4.41 -12.57 -14.48
C VAL A 292 4.87 -13.56 -13.40
N VAL A 293 4.84 -14.85 -13.70
CA VAL A 293 5.22 -15.90 -12.74
C VAL A 293 6.69 -15.78 -12.34
N ARG A 294 7.58 -15.48 -13.30
CA ARG A 294 9.00 -15.17 -13.03
C ARG A 294 9.19 -13.90 -12.21
N SER A 295 8.33 -12.90 -12.38
CA SER A 295 8.36 -11.71 -11.54
C SER A 295 8.01 -12.05 -10.09
N TRP A 296 6.97 -12.85 -9.87
CA TRP A 296 6.56 -13.28 -8.53
C TRP A 296 7.64 -14.11 -7.84
N GLU A 297 8.22 -15.07 -8.56
CA GLU A 297 9.33 -15.89 -8.08
C GLU A 297 10.52 -15.01 -7.63
N ARG A 298 10.96 -14.06 -8.46
CA ARG A 298 12.06 -13.15 -8.10
C ARG A 298 11.75 -12.33 -6.85
N GLY A 299 10.51 -11.86 -6.70
CA GLY A 299 10.08 -11.14 -5.50
C GLY A 299 10.12 -12.01 -4.24
N LEU A 300 9.61 -13.25 -4.33
CA LEU A 300 9.66 -14.21 -3.23
C LEU A 300 11.10 -14.58 -2.84
N ASP A 301 11.97 -14.81 -3.83
CA ASP A 301 13.39 -15.07 -3.61
C ASP A 301 14.08 -13.88 -2.94
N TYR A 302 13.79 -12.66 -3.41
CA TYR A 302 14.32 -11.43 -2.82
C TYR A 302 13.96 -11.31 -1.35
N PHE A 303 12.70 -11.52 -0.96
CA PHE A 303 12.29 -11.45 0.44
C PHE A 303 12.84 -12.62 1.29
N ALA A 304 12.93 -13.81 0.72
CA ALA A 304 13.47 -14.98 1.40
C ALA A 304 15.00 -14.93 1.60
N GLY A 305 15.70 -14.19 0.75
CA GLY A 305 17.15 -13.98 0.81
C GLY A 305 17.61 -12.84 1.71
N ARG A 306 16.69 -12.07 2.30
CA ARG A 306 17.02 -11.04 3.29
C ARG A 306 17.35 -11.66 4.65
N ASP A 307 17.95 -10.86 5.52
CA ASP A 307 18.19 -11.21 6.92
C ASP A 307 17.01 -10.79 7.81
N GLY A 308 16.91 -11.41 8.99
CA GLY A 308 15.92 -11.10 10.01
C GLY A 308 14.73 -12.05 10.08
N GLU A 309 13.86 -11.84 11.07
CA GLU A 309 12.73 -12.73 11.41
C GLU A 309 11.75 -12.92 10.23
N TRP A 310 11.46 -11.83 9.51
CA TRP A 310 10.60 -11.83 8.33
C TRP A 310 11.10 -12.76 7.20
N SER A 311 12.42 -12.90 7.08
CA SER A 311 13.01 -13.74 6.04
C SER A 311 12.71 -15.22 6.23
N GLN A 312 12.60 -15.69 7.48
CA GLN A 312 12.28 -17.08 7.78
C GLN A 312 10.85 -17.42 7.36
N GLY A 313 9.90 -16.53 7.66
CA GLY A 313 8.52 -16.65 7.18
C GLY A 313 8.46 -16.68 5.65
N MET A 314 9.16 -15.74 5.00
CA MET A 314 9.19 -15.67 3.54
C MET A 314 9.91 -16.84 2.86
N ARG A 315 10.92 -17.46 3.51
CA ARG A 315 11.50 -18.74 3.06
C ARG A 315 10.44 -19.84 3.05
N GLY A 316 9.59 -19.91 4.07
CA GLY A 316 8.46 -20.84 4.11
C GLY A 316 7.49 -20.63 2.94
N VAL A 317 7.14 -19.37 2.66
CA VAL A 317 6.28 -19.01 1.51
C VAL A 317 6.94 -19.39 0.18
N ARG A 318 8.20 -19.01 -0.02
CA ARG A 318 8.97 -19.32 -1.24
C ARG A 318 9.11 -20.82 -1.46
N ASN A 319 9.40 -21.59 -0.40
CA ASN A 319 9.51 -23.05 -0.51
C ASN A 319 8.16 -23.66 -0.91
N ARG A 320 7.05 -23.21 -0.30
CA ARG A 320 5.70 -23.64 -0.68
C ARG A 320 5.38 -23.31 -2.14
N TRP A 321 5.73 -22.10 -2.58
CA TRP A 321 5.61 -21.68 -3.98
C TRP A 321 6.34 -22.64 -4.91
N VAL A 322 7.61 -22.94 -4.63
CA VAL A 322 8.40 -23.89 -5.44
C VAL A 322 7.76 -25.27 -5.48
N VAL A 323 7.25 -25.78 -4.36
CA VAL A 323 6.58 -27.10 -4.30
C VAL A 323 5.33 -27.14 -5.18
N LYS A 324 4.45 -26.14 -5.04
CA LYS A 324 3.12 -26.16 -5.65
C LYS A 324 3.12 -25.74 -7.12
N VAL A 325 3.90 -24.71 -7.43
CA VAL A 325 3.82 -23.97 -8.70
C VAL A 325 5.20 -23.65 -9.30
N GLY A 326 6.30 -24.10 -8.69
CA GLY A 326 7.66 -23.87 -9.20
C GLY A 326 7.91 -24.44 -10.60
N TRP A 327 7.18 -25.50 -10.96
CA TRP A 327 7.27 -26.11 -12.29
C TRP A 327 6.91 -25.13 -13.42
N LEU A 328 6.08 -24.10 -13.15
CA LEU A 328 5.73 -23.06 -14.13
C LEU A 328 6.94 -22.25 -14.62
N VAL A 329 7.99 -22.18 -13.82
CA VAL A 329 9.23 -21.45 -14.12
C VAL A 329 10.41 -22.40 -14.33
N GLY A 330 10.15 -23.71 -14.42
CA GLY A 330 11.19 -24.73 -14.56
C GLY A 330 11.98 -24.99 -13.28
N ARG A 331 11.45 -24.61 -12.11
CA ARG A 331 12.01 -24.99 -10.81
C ARG A 331 11.29 -26.21 -10.27
N SER A 332 11.97 -27.34 -10.24
CA SER A 332 11.58 -28.49 -9.43
C SER A 332 12.28 -28.43 -8.08
N GLN A 333 11.65 -28.95 -7.02
CA GLN A 333 12.38 -29.24 -5.80
C GLN A 333 13.60 -30.11 -6.13
N PRO A 334 14.76 -29.91 -5.48
CA PRO A 334 15.75 -30.98 -5.44
C PRO A 334 15.04 -32.18 -4.79
N MET A 335 14.86 -33.26 -5.54
CA MET A 335 14.52 -34.54 -4.93
C MET A 335 15.65 -34.85 -3.95
N GLU A 336 15.37 -34.80 -2.64
CA GLU A 336 16.22 -35.50 -1.68
C GLU A 336 16.10 -37.00 -2.03
N LEU A 337 17.12 -37.51 -2.71
CA LEU A 337 17.30 -38.92 -3.04
C LEU A 337 17.89 -39.68 -1.85
#